data_AF-A0A974KI68-F1
#
_entry.id   AF-A0A974KI68-F1
#
_cell.length_a   1.000
_cell.length_b   1.000
_cell.length_c   1.000
_cell.angle_alpha   90.00
_cell.angle_beta   90.00
_cell.angle_gamma   90.00
#
_symmetry.space_group_name_H-M   'P 1'
#
loop_
_entity.id
_entity.type
_entity.pdbx_description
1 polymer ?
#
loop_
_entity_poly.entity_id
_entity_poly.type
_entity_poly.pdbx_seq_one_letter_code
_entity_poly.pdbx_strand_id
1 'polypeptide(L)'
;MSNIDKQELREAAEKADSGEWSYEEINRLDLPGGASIKINGRGAVYCLKKPVGGVEQSRTVTAFIAAFNPKVALALLDENLQLQREKDAIEAVALAMRDDMRQAREQLEAAEKRNAEQREYYEGVIADGSKRIAELEAKLSKPVLLPKTNGYWNEQEKAYEEAITLARRQIRL
;
A
#
# COMPACT_ATOMS: atom_id res chain seq x y z
N MET A 1 3.37 25.37 -12.28
CA MET A 1 3.01 24.59 -13.49
C MET A 1 3.06 25.53 -14.67
N SER A 2 3.69 25.13 -15.78
CA SER A 2 3.73 25.95 -16.99
C SER A 2 2.29 26.18 -17.48
N ASN A 3 1.91 27.44 -17.70
CA ASN A 3 0.58 27.86 -18.12
C ASN A 3 0.35 27.61 -19.63
N ILE A 4 0.81 26.46 -20.10
CA ILE A 4 0.77 26.06 -21.51
C ILE A 4 -0.60 25.44 -21.77
N ASP A 5 -1.33 26.03 -22.70
CA ASP A 5 -2.56 25.45 -23.20
C ASP A 5 -2.23 24.27 -24.13
N LYS A 6 -2.37 23.05 -23.59
CA LYS A 6 -2.10 21.81 -24.32
C LYS A 6 -3.13 21.55 -25.43
N GLN A 7 -4.34 22.11 -25.31
CA GLN A 7 -5.38 21.98 -26.32
C GLN A 7 -5.05 22.85 -27.53
N GLU A 8 -4.64 24.10 -27.31
CA GLU A 8 -4.15 24.97 -28.38
C GLU A 8 -2.93 24.37 -29.08
N LEU A 9 -1.98 23.78 -28.33
CA LEU A 9 -0.84 23.07 -28.91
C LEU A 9 -1.24 21.87 -29.75
N ARG A 10 -2.23 21.09 -29.29
CA ARG A 10 -2.75 19.94 -30.04
C ARG A 10 -3.39 20.39 -31.34
N GLU A 11 -4.25 21.39 -31.30
CA GLU A 11 -4.89 21.95 -32.50
C GLU A 11 -3.86 22.51 -33.48
N ALA A 12 -2.82 23.19 -33.00
CA ALA A 12 -1.74 23.70 -33.84
C ALA A 12 -0.96 22.56 -34.52
N ALA A 13 -0.68 21.48 -33.80
CA ALA A 13 0.00 20.31 -34.34
C ALA A 13 -0.87 19.50 -35.32
N GLU A 14 -2.18 19.36 -35.05
CA GLU A 14 -3.13 18.69 -35.97
C GLU A 14 -3.35 19.48 -37.28
N LYS A 15 -3.31 20.82 -37.20
CA LYS A 15 -3.39 21.70 -38.39
C LYS A 15 -2.10 21.70 -39.21
N ALA A 16 -0.96 21.36 -38.60
CA ALA A 16 0.33 21.28 -39.27
C ALA A 16 0.49 19.93 -40.03
N ASP A 17 1.26 19.92 -41.12
CA ASP A 17 1.47 18.70 -41.93
C ASP A 17 2.18 17.61 -41.10
N SER A 18 1.53 16.45 -40.99
CA SER A 18 2.02 15.27 -40.25
C SER A 18 2.96 14.37 -41.06
N GLY A 19 3.39 14.87 -42.21
CA GLY A 19 4.33 14.21 -43.11
C GLY A 19 5.68 13.80 -42.52
N GLU A 20 6.53 13.24 -43.36
CA GLU A 20 7.93 13.01 -42.99
C GLU A 20 8.71 14.32 -43.07
N TRP A 21 9.28 14.72 -41.92
CA TRP A 21 10.12 15.91 -41.79
C TRP A 21 11.57 15.46 -41.72
N SER A 22 12.42 15.99 -42.60
CA SER A 22 13.85 15.69 -42.59
C SER A 22 14.68 16.97 -42.74
N TYR A 23 15.78 17.04 -42.01
CA TYR A 23 16.78 18.09 -42.16
C TYR A 23 17.58 17.88 -43.46
N GLU A 24 17.81 18.94 -44.22
CA GLU A 24 18.75 18.95 -45.34
C GLU A 24 19.69 20.15 -45.26
N GLU A 25 20.97 19.88 -45.46
CA GLU A 25 21.99 20.91 -45.53
C GLU A 25 22.16 21.40 -46.98
N ILE A 26 22.06 22.71 -47.18
CA ILE A 26 22.23 23.35 -48.48
C ILE A 26 23.64 23.94 -48.54
N ASN A 27 24.56 23.21 -49.17
CA ASN A 27 25.91 23.66 -49.46
C ASN A 27 26.00 24.19 -50.88
N ARG A 28 25.47 25.40 -51.11
CA ARG A 28 25.63 26.10 -52.38
C ARG A 28 26.68 27.20 -52.25
N LEU A 29 27.46 27.42 -53.32
CA LEU A 29 28.52 28.45 -53.36
C LEU A 29 27.99 29.88 -53.13
N ASP A 30 26.74 30.14 -53.51
CA ASP A 30 26.02 31.40 -53.33
C ASP A 30 25.34 31.52 -51.96
N LEU A 31 25.24 30.42 -51.20
CA LEU A 31 24.61 30.37 -49.88
C LEU A 31 25.33 29.35 -48.95
N PRO A 32 26.60 29.59 -48.59
CA PRO A 32 27.33 28.66 -47.73
C PRO A 32 26.71 28.58 -46.34
N GLY A 33 26.32 27.38 -45.91
CA GLY A 33 25.70 27.14 -44.61
C GLY A 33 24.17 27.27 -44.59
N GLY A 34 23.50 27.19 -45.73
CA GLY A 34 22.05 27.08 -45.78
C GLY A 34 21.55 25.78 -45.13
N ALA A 35 20.40 25.84 -44.47
CA ALA A 35 19.70 24.68 -43.94
C ALA A 35 18.23 24.76 -44.36
N SER A 36 17.63 23.62 -44.69
CA SER A 36 16.21 23.51 -45.00
C SER A 36 15.58 22.31 -44.31
N ILE A 37 14.26 22.35 -44.20
CA ILE A 37 13.45 21.22 -43.75
C ILE A 37 12.72 20.71 -44.97
N LYS A 38 12.81 19.42 -45.27
CA LYS A 38 11.91 18.78 -46.23
C LYS A 38 10.69 18.27 -45.48
N ILE A 39 9.51 18.56 -46.00
CA ILE A 39 8.23 18.06 -45.53
C ILE A 39 7.61 17.30 -46.70
N ASN A 40 7.45 15.97 -46.57
CA ASN A 40 6.91 15.11 -47.65
C ASN A 40 7.63 15.30 -48.99
N GLY A 41 8.95 15.46 -48.97
CA GLY A 41 9.77 15.68 -50.16
C GLY A 41 9.67 17.10 -50.76
N ARG A 42 8.85 18.00 -50.20
CA ARG A 42 8.80 19.42 -50.57
C ARG A 42 9.71 20.23 -49.66
N GLY A 43 10.49 21.15 -50.21
CA GLY A 43 11.37 22.01 -49.43
C GLY A 43 10.58 23.10 -48.70
N ALA A 44 10.59 23.08 -47.37
CA ALA A 44 10.26 24.21 -46.51
C ALA A 44 11.55 24.95 -46.17
N VAL A 45 11.72 26.15 -46.73
CA VAL A 45 12.94 26.94 -46.54
C VAL A 45 12.82 27.76 -45.26
N TYR A 46 13.66 27.47 -44.27
CA TYR A 46 13.75 28.22 -43.03
C TYR A 46 14.85 29.30 -43.15
N CYS A 47 14.45 30.52 -43.51
CA CYS A 47 15.38 31.65 -43.68
C CYS A 47 15.55 32.43 -42.36
N LEU A 48 16.69 32.25 -41.70
CA LEU A 48 17.08 33.11 -40.58
C LEU A 48 17.60 34.45 -41.10
N LYS A 49 16.81 35.52 -40.89
CA LYS A 49 17.10 36.88 -41.42
C LYS A 49 18.39 37.51 -40.86
N LYS A 50 18.91 36.99 -39.75
CA LYS A 50 20.24 37.21 -39.17
C LYS A 50 20.66 35.90 -38.47
N PRO A 51 21.92 35.44 -38.55
CA PRO A 51 22.33 34.22 -37.90
C PRO A 51 22.17 34.40 -36.38
N VAL A 52 21.19 33.72 -35.79
CA VAL A 52 20.98 33.72 -34.35
C VAL A 52 22.12 32.90 -33.75
N GLY A 53 23.26 33.54 -33.46
CA GLY A 53 24.46 32.85 -32.96
C GLY A 53 25.30 32.09 -34.00
N GLY A 54 25.17 32.39 -35.30
CA GLY A 54 26.01 31.80 -36.37
C GLY A 54 25.32 30.73 -37.22
N VAL A 55 26.06 30.18 -38.20
CA VAL A 55 25.60 29.11 -39.11
C VAL A 55 25.31 27.82 -38.34
N GLU A 56 26.14 27.46 -37.36
CA GLU A 56 25.97 26.24 -36.56
C GLU A 56 24.68 26.24 -35.73
N GLN A 57 24.37 27.35 -35.06
CA GLN A 57 23.12 27.49 -34.30
C GLN A 57 21.88 27.39 -35.22
N SER A 58 21.99 27.95 -36.42
CA SER A 58 20.95 27.86 -37.45
C SER A 58 20.68 26.41 -37.87
N ARG A 59 21.74 25.61 -38.06
CA ARG A 59 21.64 24.18 -38.35
C ARG A 59 20.99 23.41 -37.20
N THR A 60 21.42 23.66 -35.97
CA THR A 60 20.87 23.02 -34.76
C THR A 60 19.37 23.28 -34.59
N VAL A 61 18.92 24.54 -34.75
CA VAL A 61 17.49 24.88 -34.65
C VAL A 61 16.69 24.18 -35.75
N THR A 62 17.20 24.14 -36.97
CA THR A 62 16.52 23.49 -38.10
C THR A 62 16.41 21.97 -37.89
N ALA A 63 17.48 21.33 -37.41
CA ALA A 63 17.48 19.92 -37.07
C ALA A 63 16.51 19.61 -35.91
N PHE A 64 16.47 20.47 -34.88
CA PHE A 64 15.53 20.34 -33.77
C PHE A 64 14.07 20.43 -34.24
N ILE A 65 13.72 21.40 -35.08
CA ILE A 65 12.35 21.54 -35.62
C ILE A 65 11.97 20.33 -36.47
N ALA A 66 12.90 19.80 -37.28
CA ALA A 66 12.64 18.60 -38.07
C ALA A 66 12.42 17.35 -37.19
N ALA A 67 13.19 17.20 -36.11
CA ALA A 67 13.04 16.12 -35.14
C ALA A 67 11.76 16.28 -34.28
N PHE A 68 11.44 17.50 -33.87
CA PHE A 68 10.25 17.85 -33.09
C PHE A 68 9.10 18.28 -34.03
N ASN A 69 8.80 17.42 -34.98
CA ASN A 69 7.72 17.66 -35.94
C ASN A 69 6.33 17.51 -35.27
N PRO A 70 5.23 17.90 -35.95
CA PRO A 70 3.88 17.82 -35.39
C PRO A 70 3.49 16.42 -34.93
N LYS A 71 3.96 15.36 -35.61
CA LYS A 71 3.71 13.96 -35.23
C LYS A 71 4.34 13.62 -33.88
N VAL A 72 5.58 14.02 -33.65
CA VAL A 72 6.28 13.83 -32.36
C VAL A 72 5.60 14.65 -31.27
N ALA A 73 5.20 15.89 -31.55
CA ALA A 73 4.48 16.72 -30.58
C ALA A 73 3.14 16.08 -30.15
N LEU A 74 2.36 15.55 -31.10
CA LEU A 74 1.11 14.85 -30.80
C LEU A 74 1.34 13.58 -29.98
N ALA A 75 2.34 12.77 -30.34
CA ALA A 75 2.70 11.57 -29.58
C ALA A 75 3.07 11.90 -28.12
N LEU A 76 3.88 12.93 -27.90
CA LEU A 76 4.24 13.37 -26.55
C LEU A 76 3.05 13.93 -25.77
N LEU A 77 2.10 14.62 -26.43
CA LEU A 77 0.87 15.09 -25.80
C LEU A 77 -0.04 13.92 -25.40
N ASP A 78 -0.13 12.89 -26.24
CA ASP A 78 -0.89 11.66 -25.96
C ASP A 78 -0.27 10.87 -24.80
N GLU A 79 1.06 10.68 -24.79
CA GLU A 79 1.78 10.08 -23.67
C GLU A 79 1.57 10.88 -22.38
N ASN A 80 1.61 12.21 -22.45
CA ASN A 80 1.37 13.05 -21.28
C ASN A 80 -0.05 12.91 -20.73
N LEU A 81 -1.05 12.83 -21.62
CA LEU A 81 -2.43 12.59 -21.24
C LEU A 81 -2.61 11.19 -20.62
N GLN A 82 -1.96 10.18 -21.17
CA GLN A 82 -1.95 8.83 -20.60
C GLN A 82 -1.33 8.82 -19.20
N LEU A 83 -0.17 9.44 -19.01
CA LEU A 83 0.49 9.55 -17.70
C LEU A 83 -0.38 10.29 -16.67
N GLN A 84 -1.12 11.31 -17.09
CA GLN A 84 -2.08 11.99 -16.21
C GLN A 84 -3.19 11.04 -15.76
N ARG A 85 -3.77 10.27 -16.68
CA ARG A 85 -4.81 9.27 -16.35
C ARG A 85 -4.29 8.17 -15.43
N GLU A 86 -3.09 7.67 -15.68
CA GLU A 86 -2.45 6.66 -14.83
C GLU A 86 -2.17 7.20 -13.43
N LYS A 87 -1.70 8.44 -13.34
CA LYS A 87 -1.51 9.12 -12.05
C LYS A 87 -2.84 9.22 -11.28
N ASP A 88 -3.90 9.70 -11.94
CA ASP A 88 -5.22 9.85 -11.31
C ASP A 88 -5.79 8.49 -10.87
N ALA A 89 -5.58 7.43 -11.66
CA ALA A 89 -5.97 6.07 -11.29
C ALA A 89 -5.18 5.55 -10.08
N ILE A 90 -3.87 5.78 -10.03
CA ILE A 90 -3.03 5.40 -8.87
C ILE A 90 -3.47 6.15 -7.62
N GLU A 91 -3.79 7.45 -7.74
CA GLU A 91 -4.27 8.26 -6.63
C GLU A 91 -5.62 7.74 -6.09
N ALA A 92 -6.55 7.38 -6.98
CA ALA A 92 -7.82 6.78 -6.59
C ALA A 92 -7.62 5.43 -5.84
N VAL A 93 -6.73 4.57 -6.33
CA VAL A 93 -6.40 3.30 -5.67
C VAL A 93 -5.75 3.53 -4.31
N ALA A 94 -4.83 4.50 -4.20
CA ALA A 94 -4.17 4.82 -2.95
C ALA A 94 -5.15 5.35 -1.88
N LEU A 95 -6.15 6.12 -2.29
CA LEU A 95 -7.22 6.59 -1.41
C LEU A 95 -8.08 5.42 -0.92
N ALA A 96 -8.50 4.51 -1.80
CA ALA A 96 -9.27 3.32 -1.41
C ALA A 96 -8.48 2.43 -0.44
N MET A 97 -7.20 2.18 -0.71
CA MET A 97 -6.33 1.41 0.19
C MET A 97 -6.17 2.06 1.56
N ARG A 98 -6.11 3.40 1.62
CA ARG A 98 -6.05 4.12 2.90
C ARG A 98 -7.32 3.93 3.71
N ASP A 99 -8.47 3.91 3.06
CA ASP A 99 -9.77 3.71 3.71
C ASP A 99 -9.91 2.28 4.23
N ASP A 100 -9.54 1.28 3.43
CA ASP A 100 -9.51 -0.13 3.83
C ASP A 100 -8.57 -0.34 5.03
N MET A 101 -7.38 0.26 5.00
CA MET A 101 -6.41 0.17 6.11
C MET A 101 -6.93 0.81 7.40
N ARG A 102 -7.71 1.89 7.29
CA ARG A 102 -8.35 2.51 8.44
C ARG A 102 -9.44 1.61 9.01
N GLN A 103 -10.30 1.04 8.16
CA GLN A 103 -11.33 0.11 8.60
C GLN A 103 -10.72 -1.16 9.23
N ALA A 104 -9.64 -1.70 8.66
CA ALA A 104 -8.94 -2.84 9.23
C ALA A 104 -8.35 -2.54 10.61
N ARG A 105 -7.82 -1.32 10.83
CA ARG A 105 -7.33 -0.89 12.15
C ARG A 105 -8.46 -0.78 13.18
N GLU A 106 -9.60 -0.21 12.80
CA GLU A 106 -10.78 -0.12 13.68
C GLU A 106 -11.30 -1.51 14.07
N GLN A 107 -11.34 -2.44 13.13
CA GLN A 107 -11.72 -3.84 13.40
C GLN A 107 -10.71 -4.52 14.33
N LEU A 108 -9.42 -4.27 14.13
CA LEU A 108 -8.37 -4.80 15.00
C LEU A 108 -8.51 -4.29 16.42
N GLU A 109 -8.69 -2.98 16.61
CA GLU A 109 -8.88 -2.36 17.93
C GLU A 109 -10.13 -2.92 18.63
N ALA A 110 -11.23 -3.09 17.90
CA ALA A 110 -12.45 -3.70 18.45
C ALA A 110 -12.23 -5.18 18.86
N ALA A 111 -11.47 -5.94 18.07
CA ALA A 111 -11.14 -7.33 18.39
C ALA A 111 -10.19 -7.44 19.59
N GLU A 112 -9.20 -6.55 19.70
CA GLU A 112 -8.30 -6.47 20.84
C GLU A 112 -9.05 -6.15 22.13
N LYS A 113 -9.98 -5.18 22.09
CA LYS A 113 -10.84 -4.86 23.23
C LYS A 113 -11.67 -6.07 23.67
N ARG A 114 -12.31 -6.77 22.72
CA ARG A 114 -13.09 -7.98 23.02
C ARG A 114 -12.24 -9.08 23.65
N ASN A 115 -11.01 -9.28 23.16
CA ASN A 115 -10.07 -10.23 23.74
C ASN A 115 -9.66 -9.84 25.16
N ALA A 116 -9.43 -8.55 25.43
CA ALA A 116 -9.12 -8.06 26.77
C ALA A 116 -10.29 -8.29 27.74
N GLU A 117 -11.51 -7.96 27.35
CA GLU A 117 -12.73 -8.22 28.14
C GLU A 117 -12.92 -9.72 28.43
N GLN A 118 -12.70 -10.58 27.43
CA GLN A 118 -12.77 -12.03 27.61
C GLN A 118 -11.69 -12.53 28.59
N ARG A 119 -10.46 -12.02 28.51
CA ARG A 119 -9.39 -12.36 29.44
C ARG A 119 -9.77 -12.00 30.87
N GLU A 120 -10.24 -10.78 31.10
CA GLU A 120 -10.68 -10.33 32.42
C GLU A 120 -11.81 -11.23 32.97
N TYR A 121 -12.79 -11.58 32.13
CA TYR A 121 -13.86 -12.51 32.50
C TYR A 121 -13.30 -13.88 32.94
N TYR A 122 -12.42 -14.49 32.14
CA TYR A 122 -11.85 -15.80 32.48
C TYR A 122 -10.97 -15.74 33.72
N GLU A 123 -10.17 -14.68 33.90
CA GLU A 123 -9.39 -14.46 35.12
C GLU A 123 -10.29 -14.39 36.36
N GLY A 124 -11.44 -13.69 36.26
CA GLY A 124 -12.43 -13.64 37.33
C GLY A 124 -13.03 -15.00 37.67
N VAL A 125 -13.43 -15.78 36.66
CA VAL A 125 -13.97 -17.14 36.85
C VAL A 125 -12.94 -18.07 37.49
N ILE A 126 -11.68 -18.01 37.03
CA ILE A 126 -10.58 -18.80 37.60
C ILE A 126 -10.31 -18.39 39.04
N ALA A 127 -10.31 -17.09 39.35
CA ALA A 127 -10.09 -16.60 40.70
C ALA A 127 -11.20 -17.04 41.66
N ASP A 128 -12.47 -16.95 41.26
CA ASP A 128 -13.60 -17.42 42.06
C ASP A 128 -13.57 -18.94 42.25
N GLY A 129 -13.33 -19.70 41.18
CA GLY A 129 -13.16 -21.15 41.24
C GLY A 129 -12.01 -21.56 42.18
N SER A 130 -10.87 -20.86 42.09
CA SER A 130 -9.71 -21.10 42.96
C SER A 130 -10.02 -20.83 44.44
N LYS A 131 -10.76 -19.75 44.74
CA LYS A 131 -11.24 -19.47 46.10
C LYS A 131 -12.14 -20.60 46.62
N ARG A 132 -13.10 -21.04 45.79
CA ARG A 132 -14.03 -22.10 46.18
C ARG A 132 -13.33 -23.43 46.44
N ILE A 133 -12.34 -23.78 45.60
CA ILE A 133 -11.49 -24.96 45.81
C ILE A 133 -10.76 -24.85 47.14
N ALA A 134 -10.09 -23.71 47.41
CA ALA A 134 -9.38 -23.51 48.68
C ALA A 134 -10.30 -23.62 49.91
N GLU A 135 -11.53 -23.10 49.85
CA GLU A 135 -12.53 -23.27 50.92
C GLU A 135 -12.90 -24.74 51.13
N LEU A 136 -13.14 -25.49 50.05
CA LEU A 136 -13.50 -26.90 50.12
C LEU A 136 -12.33 -27.74 50.65
N GLU A 137 -11.11 -27.46 50.22
CA GLU A 137 -9.89 -28.08 50.74
C GLU A 137 -9.71 -27.81 52.24
N ALA A 138 -9.97 -26.58 52.70
CA ALA A 138 -9.92 -26.24 54.13
C ALA A 138 -10.97 -26.99 54.96
N LYS A 139 -12.20 -27.15 54.44
CA LYS A 139 -13.25 -27.96 55.08
C LYS A 139 -12.88 -29.43 55.14
N LEU A 140 -12.34 -29.96 54.03
CA LEU A 140 -11.87 -31.35 53.95
C LEU A 140 -10.61 -31.59 54.78
N SER A 141 -9.80 -30.58 55.09
CA SER A 141 -8.57 -30.75 55.89
C SER A 141 -8.86 -31.26 57.31
N LYS A 142 -10.02 -30.92 57.88
CA LYS A 142 -10.41 -31.37 59.23
C LYS A 142 -10.83 -32.85 59.19
N PRO A 143 -10.16 -33.76 59.91
CA PRO A 143 -10.59 -35.16 59.99
C PRO A 143 -11.90 -35.25 60.76
N VAL A 144 -12.83 -36.07 60.27
CA VAL A 144 -14.08 -36.39 60.98
C VAL A 144 -13.70 -37.34 62.12
N LEU A 145 -13.71 -36.82 63.35
CA LEU A 145 -13.50 -37.65 64.54
C LEU A 145 -14.82 -38.35 64.86
N LEU A 146 -14.91 -39.64 64.56
CA LEU A 146 -16.03 -40.46 65.00
C LEU A 146 -15.99 -40.61 66.54
N PRO A 147 -17.15 -40.62 67.22
CA PRO A 147 -17.19 -40.82 68.66
C PRO A 147 -16.54 -42.16 69.00
N LYS A 148 -15.51 -42.17 69.85
CA LYS A 148 -14.91 -43.40 70.35
C LYS A 148 -15.87 -44.11 71.32
N THR A 149 -16.93 -44.72 70.80
CA THR A 149 -17.70 -45.70 71.56
C THR A 149 -16.88 -46.99 71.60
N ASN A 150 -16.15 -47.18 72.72
CA ASN A 150 -15.47 -48.41 73.14
C ASN A 150 -13.97 -48.61 72.76
N GLY A 151 -13.23 -47.55 72.42
CA GLY A 151 -11.75 -47.56 72.43
C GLY A 151 -11.05 -48.35 71.30
N TYR A 152 -11.78 -49.07 70.46
CA TYR A 152 -11.27 -49.77 69.28
C TYR A 152 -12.09 -49.37 68.04
N TRP A 153 -11.41 -48.87 67.01
CA TRP A 153 -11.99 -48.70 65.68
C TRP A 153 -12.29 -50.07 65.07
N ASN A 154 -13.50 -50.26 64.55
CA ASN A 154 -13.80 -51.47 63.79
C ASN A 154 -13.07 -51.45 62.42
N GLU A 155 -12.90 -52.60 61.77
CA GLU A 155 -12.18 -52.68 60.48
C GLU A 155 -12.84 -51.84 59.37
N GLN A 156 -14.17 -51.69 59.41
CA GLN A 156 -14.91 -50.83 58.48
C GLN A 156 -14.56 -49.35 58.66
N GLU A 157 -14.49 -48.86 59.90
CA GLU A 157 -14.16 -47.46 60.20
C GLU A 157 -12.72 -47.11 59.80
N LYS A 158 -11.76 -48.03 60.00
CA LYS A 158 -10.40 -47.87 59.47
C LYS A 158 -10.37 -47.83 57.96
N ALA A 159 -11.11 -48.71 57.28
CA ALA A 159 -11.21 -48.72 55.84
C ALA A 159 -11.85 -47.43 55.29
N TYR A 160 -12.84 -46.86 56.00
CA TYR A 160 -13.41 -45.55 55.65
C TYR A 160 -12.41 -44.41 55.81
N GLU A 161 -11.62 -44.37 56.89
CA GLU A 161 -10.60 -43.34 57.09
C GLU A 161 -9.50 -43.42 56.03
N GLU A 162 -9.02 -44.62 55.70
CA GLU A 162 -8.05 -44.84 54.63
C GLU A 162 -8.60 -44.46 53.26
N ALA A 163 -9.85 -44.84 52.94
CA ALA A 163 -10.51 -44.48 51.68
C ALA A 163 -10.68 -42.95 51.53
N ILE A 164 -11.06 -42.26 52.61
CA ILE A 164 -11.16 -40.79 52.64
C ILE A 164 -9.78 -40.16 52.42
N THR A 165 -8.74 -40.71 53.03
CA THR A 165 -7.36 -40.21 52.89
C THR A 165 -6.82 -40.43 51.48
N LEU A 166 -7.12 -41.56 50.86
CA LEU A 166 -6.75 -41.89 49.49
C LEU A 166 -7.46 -40.97 48.48
N ALA A 167 -8.78 -40.78 48.64
CA ALA A 167 -9.58 -39.88 47.80
C ALA A 167 -9.07 -38.43 47.88
N ARG A 168 -8.67 -37.94 49.07
CA ARG A 168 -8.02 -36.63 49.25
C ARG A 168 -6.71 -36.50 48.46
N ARG A 169 -5.97 -37.59 48.29
CA ARG A 169 -4.67 -37.60 47.58
C ARG A 169 -4.85 -37.59 46.07
N GLN A 170 -5.89 -38.26 45.55
CA GLN A 170 -6.22 -38.29 44.13
C GLN A 170 -6.77 -36.96 43.61
N ILE A 171 -7.50 -36.20 44.43
CA ILE A 171 -8.06 -34.88 44.03
C ILE A 171 -6.96 -33.80 43.87
N ARG A 172 -5.77 -33.99 44.46
CA ARG A 172 -4.65 -33.02 44.41
C ARG A 172 -3.66 -33.24 43.25
N LEU A 173 -3.80 -34.32 42.48
CA LEU A 173 -2.97 -34.67 41.32
C LEU A 173 -3.65 -34.20 40.03
#